data_AF-X1BRR5-F1
#
_entry.id   AF-X1BRR5-F1
#
_cell.length_a   1.000
_cell.length_b   1.000
_cell.length_c   1.000
_cell.angle_alpha   90.00
_cell.angle_beta   90.00
_cell.angle_gamma   90.00
#
_symmetry.space_group_name_H-M   'P 1'
#
loop_
_entity.id
_entity.type
_entity.pdbx_description
1 polymer ?
#
loop_
_entity_poly.entity_id
_entity_poly.type
_entity_poly.pdbx_seq_one_letter_code
_entity_poly.pdbx_strand_id
1 'polypeptide(L)'
;MKNKDKENLYLFGFCARRIDGLIICPTEETHNEYLTKIIEENLPVVIYDREIDGIRAPQLVLDNEGGAQQAVNLLDLASPDGVL
;
A
#
# COMPACT_ATOMS: atom_id res chain seq x y z
N MET A 1 4.84 -7.55 12.49
CA MET A 1 6.06 -6.75 12.29
C MET A 1 6.35 -6.71 10.79
N LYS A 2 6.33 -5.51 10.21
CA LYS A 2 6.69 -5.26 8.81
C LYS A 2 8.16 -5.64 8.58
N ASN A 3 8.47 -6.33 7.47
CA ASN A 3 9.83 -6.85 7.23
C ASN A 3 10.23 -6.67 5.76
N LYS A 4 11.08 -5.67 5.52
CA LYS A 4 11.59 -5.30 4.20
C LYS A 4 12.43 -6.41 3.55
N ASP A 5 13.20 -7.15 4.34
CA ASP A 5 14.04 -8.24 3.82
C ASP A 5 13.18 -9.37 3.21
N LYS A 6 12.04 -9.66 3.84
CA LYS A 6 11.07 -10.63 3.30
C LYS A 6 10.42 -10.13 2.01
N GLU A 7 10.04 -8.85 1.95
CA GLU A 7 9.50 -8.24 0.74
C GLU A 7 10.51 -8.37 -0.42
N ASN A 8 11.76 -7.96 -0.20
CA ASN A 8 12.83 -8.07 -1.19
C ASN A 8 13.04 -9.52 -1.65
N LEU A 9 13.05 -10.48 -0.73
CA LEU A 9 13.17 -11.90 -1.05
C LEU A 9 12.04 -12.39 -1.96
N TYR A 10 10.80 -11.99 -1.68
CA TYR A 10 9.64 -12.38 -2.48
C TYR A 10 9.64 -11.70 -3.85
N LEU A 11 9.91 -10.39 -3.91
CA LEU A 11 10.01 -9.65 -5.17
C LEU A 11 11.09 -10.23 -6.08
N PHE A 12 12.28 -10.52 -5.52
CA PHE A 12 13.34 -11.22 -6.25
C PHE A 12 12.88 -12.59 -6.78
N GLY A 13 12.22 -13.38 -5.93
CA GLY A 13 11.69 -14.69 -6.31
C GLY A 13 10.65 -14.61 -7.44
N PHE A 14 9.83 -13.56 -7.46
CA PHE A 14 8.84 -13.32 -8.51
C PHE A 14 9.48 -12.91 -9.83
N CYS A 15 10.49 -12.01 -9.81
CA CYS A 15 11.31 -11.71 -11.00
C CYS A 15 11.89 -12.99 -11.60
N ALA A 16 12.48 -13.86 -10.77
CA ALA A 16 13.12 -15.09 -11.21
C ALA A 16 12.12 -16.09 -11.84
N ARG A 17 10.85 -16.06 -11.43
CA ARG A 17 9.81 -16.99 -11.90
C ARG A 17 9.01 -16.51 -13.12
N ARG A 18 9.23 -15.27 -13.59
CA ARG A 18 8.49 -14.67 -14.72
C ARG A 18 6.97 -14.76 -14.54
N ILE A 19 6.48 -14.25 -13.42
CA ILE A 19 5.04 -14.11 -13.18
C ILE A 19 4.38 -13.21 -14.24
N ASP A 20 3.05 -13.30 -14.40
CA ASP A 20 2.29 -12.51 -15.37
C ASP A 20 1.82 -11.14 -14.83
N GLY A 21 1.87 -10.95 -13.51
CA GLY A 21 1.46 -9.70 -12.86
C GLY A 21 1.60 -9.76 -11.33
N LEU A 22 1.66 -8.59 -10.68
CA LEU A 22 1.86 -8.45 -9.24
C LEU A 22 0.80 -7.54 -8.61
N ILE A 23 0.19 -8.00 -7.53
CA ILE A 23 -0.60 -7.15 -6.62
C ILE A 23 0.14 -7.10 -5.29
N ILE A 24 0.47 -5.90 -4.80
CA ILE A 24 1.34 -5.73 -3.63
C ILE A 24 0.81 -4.68 -2.65
N CYS A 25 0.88 -5.01 -1.35
CA CYS A 25 0.81 -4.04 -0.26
C CYS A 25 2.25 -3.83 0.23
N PRO A 26 2.84 -2.65 -0.03
CA PRO A 26 4.24 -2.41 0.27
C PRO A 26 4.46 -2.26 1.79
N THR A 27 5.62 -2.71 2.23
CA THR A 27 6.01 -2.69 3.65
C THR A 27 6.29 -1.26 4.10
N GLU A 28 6.87 -0.44 3.24
CA GLU A 28 7.23 0.96 3.48
C GLU A 28 6.55 1.88 2.47
N GLU A 29 6.42 3.16 2.81
CA GLU A 29 5.88 4.22 1.94
C GLU A 29 6.95 4.76 0.97
N THR A 30 8.17 4.23 1.05
CA THR A 30 9.31 4.70 0.25
C THR A 30 9.65 3.70 -0.86
N HIS A 31 10.46 4.19 -1.80
CA HIS A 31 10.89 3.48 -3.00
C HIS A 31 11.54 2.11 -2.70
N ASN A 32 11.09 1.04 -3.38
CA ASN A 32 11.72 -0.28 -3.37
C ASN A 32 12.35 -0.57 -4.75
N GLU A 33 13.66 -0.83 -4.78
CA GLU A 33 14.42 -1.04 -6.03
C GLU A 33 13.91 -2.24 -6.86
N TYR A 34 13.50 -3.34 -6.22
CA TYR A 34 13.01 -4.52 -6.92
C TYR A 34 11.62 -4.27 -7.49
N LEU A 35 10.77 -3.55 -6.76
CA LEU A 35 9.45 -3.17 -7.24
C LEU A 35 9.56 -2.25 -8.46
N THR A 36 10.46 -1.26 -8.41
CA THR A 36 10.72 -0.37 -9.55
C THR A 36 11.21 -1.16 -10.76
N LYS A 37 12.16 -2.08 -10.57
CA LYS A 37 12.64 -2.95 -11.65
C LYS A 37 11.52 -3.78 -12.29
N ILE A 38 10.65 -4.36 -11.47
CA ILE A 38 9.49 -5.13 -11.95
C ILE A 38 8.59 -4.27 -12.85
N ILE A 39 8.31 -3.03 -12.44
CA ILE A 39 7.48 -2.08 -13.20
C ILE A 39 8.17 -1.69 -14.50
N GLU A 40 9.49 -1.43 -14.47
CA GLU A 40 10.29 -1.08 -15.66
C GLU A 40 10.40 -2.22 -16.66
N GLU A 41 10.35 -3.48 -16.21
CA GLU A 41 10.31 -4.68 -17.05
C GLU A 41 8.93 -4.91 -17.73
N ASN A 42 8.00 -3.96 -17.61
CA ASN A 42 6.63 -4.00 -18.14
C ASN A 42 5.77 -5.12 -17.52
N LEU A 43 6.07 -5.57 -16.30
CA LEU A 43 5.15 -6.42 -15.57
C LEU A 43 3.94 -5.58 -15.12
N PRO A 44 2.68 -6.02 -15.33
CA PRO A 44 1.52 -5.37 -14.74
C PRO A 44 1.60 -5.40 -13.21
N VAL A 45 1.59 -4.22 -12.58
CA VAL A 45 1.61 -4.07 -11.12
C VAL A 45 0.43 -3.25 -10.64
N VAL A 46 -0.21 -3.68 -9.56
CA VAL A 46 -1.18 -2.88 -8.79
C VAL A 46 -0.72 -2.79 -7.34
N ILE A 47 -0.68 -1.58 -6.82
CA ILE A 47 -0.31 -1.29 -5.43
C ILE A 47 -1.60 -1.08 -4.64
N TYR A 48 -1.73 -1.64 -3.45
CA TYR A 48 -2.88 -1.41 -2.58
C TYR A 48 -2.48 -1.09 -1.13
N ASP A 49 -3.42 -0.53 -0.37
CA ASP A 49 -3.28 -0.09 1.04
C ASP A 49 -2.38 1.13 1.26
N ARG A 50 -1.39 1.36 0.39
CA ARG A 50 -0.44 2.47 0.52
C ARG A 50 -0.12 3.13 -0.80
N GLU A 51 0.13 4.43 -0.72
CA GLU A 51 0.67 5.19 -1.83
C GLU A 51 2.21 5.19 -1.79
N ILE A 52 2.82 5.18 -2.97
CA ILE A 52 4.26 5.39 -3.17
C ILE A 52 4.44 6.54 -4.15
N ASP A 53 5.15 7.57 -3.72
CA ASP A 53 5.42 8.74 -4.55
C ASP A 53 6.29 8.40 -5.76
N GLY A 54 5.94 8.97 -6.91
CA GLY A 54 6.74 8.88 -8.14
C GLY A 54 6.72 7.53 -8.85
N ILE A 55 5.91 6.57 -8.39
CA ILE A 55 5.79 5.25 -9.04
C ILE A 55 4.70 5.28 -10.12
N ARG A 56 4.99 4.66 -11.27
CA ARG A 56 4.09 4.60 -12.44
C ARG A 56 3.30 3.29 -12.46
N ALA A 57 2.53 3.04 -11.42
CA ALA A 57 1.63 1.90 -11.32
C ALA A 57 0.28 2.35 -10.74
N PRO A 58 -0.85 1.71 -11.13
CA PRO A 58 -2.12 1.91 -10.45
C PRO A 58 -1.99 1.68 -8.95
N GLN A 59 -2.50 2.62 -8.16
CA GLN A 59 -2.50 2.58 -6.71
C GLN A 59 -3.94 2.64 -6.22
N LEU A 60 -4.31 1.71 -5.35
CA LEU A 60 -5.64 1.61 -4.76
C LEU A 60 -5.54 1.82 -3.25
N VAL A 61 -5.93 3.00 -2.80
CA VAL A 61 -5.98 3.35 -1.39
C VAL A 61 -7.38 3.77 -0.97
N LEU A 62 -7.61 3.73 0.33
CA LEU A 62 -8.83 4.23 0.94
C LEU A 62 -8.66 5.69 1.32
N ASP A 63 -9.76 6.44 1.34
CA ASP A 63 -9.85 7.75 1.97
C ASP A 63 -9.79 7.59 3.50
N ASN A 64 -8.60 7.33 4.00
CA ASN A 64 -8.38 7.12 5.44
C ASN A 64 -8.64 8.39 6.24
N GLU A 65 -8.37 9.56 5.67
CA GLU A 65 -8.64 10.84 6.34
C GLU A 65 -10.15 11.08 6.48
N GLY A 66 -10.90 10.99 5.38
CA GLY A 66 -12.34 11.14 5.40
C GLY A 66 -13.03 10.05 6.23
N GLY A 67 -12.56 8.81 6.14
CA GLY A 67 -13.04 7.71 6.97
C GLY A 67 -12.81 7.93 8.46
N ALA A 68 -11.62 8.39 8.86
CA ALA A 68 -11.31 8.71 10.25
C ALA A 68 -12.14 9.89 10.76
N GLN A 69 -12.30 10.95 9.95
CA GLN A 69 -13.14 12.09 10.31
C GLN A 69 -14.61 11.69 10.52
N GLN A 70 -15.16 10.84 9.64
CA GLN A 70 -16.52 10.32 9.79
C GLN A 70 -16.68 9.50 11.07
N ALA A 71 -15.69 8.66 11.39
CA ALA A 71 -15.71 7.86 12.62
C ALA A 71 -15.70 8.73 13.88
N VAL A 72 -14.87 9.78 13.92
CA VAL A 72 -14.81 10.73 15.05
C VAL A 72 -16.13 11.50 15.19
N ASN A 73 -16.69 12.00 14.09
CA ASN A 73 -17.96 12.72 14.11
C ASN A 73 -19.12 11.84 14.63
N LEU A 74 -19.12 10.56 14.29
CA LEU A 74 -20.13 9.62 14.78
C LEU A 74 -20.02 9.38 16.29
N LEU A 75 -18.80 9.33 16.84
CA LEU A 75 -18.57 9.21 18.28
C LEU A 75 -19.04 10.46 19.04
N ASP A 76 -18.75 11.66 18.53
CA ASP A 76 -19.20 12.93 19.12
C ASP A 76 -20.73 13.04 19.13
N LEU A 77 -21.38 12.67 18.01
CA LEU A 77 -22.84 12.62 17.92
C LEU A 77 -23.47 11.60 18.89
N ALA A 78 -22.76 10.51 19.18
CA ALA A 78 -23.21 9.48 20.12
C ALA A 78 -23.00 9.87 21.60
N SER A 79 -22.15 10.85 21.88
CA SER A 79 -21.89 11.41 23.22
C SER A 79 -22.01 12.94 23.21
N PRO A 80 -23.23 13.50 23.06
CA PRO A 80 -23.44 14.95 22.89
C PRO A 80 -22.98 15.81 24.08
N ASP A 81 -22.67 15.20 25.24
CA ASP A 81 -22.22 15.89 26.46
C ASP A 81 -20.73 15.64 26.81
N GLY A 82 -19.95 14.99 25.96
CA GLY A 82 -18.49 14.90 26.11
C GLY A 82 -17.97 14.09 27.31
N VAL A 83 -18.78 13.17 27.85
CA VAL A 83 -18.33 12.23 28.91
C VAL A 83 -18.17 10.84 28.30
N LEU A 84 -16.94 10.34 28.33
CA LEU A 84 -16.63 8.90 28.23
C LEU A 84 -16.72 8.26 29.62
#